data_AF-A0A8S9WPB0-F1
#
_entry.id   AF-A0A8S9WPB0-F1
#
_cell.length_a   1.000
_cell.length_b   1.000
_cell.length_c   1.000
_cell.angle_alpha   90.00
_cell.angle_beta   90.00
_cell.angle_gamma   90.00
#
_symmetry.space_group_name_H-M   'P 1'
#
loop_
_entity.id
_entity.type
_entity.pdbx_description
1 polymer ?
#
loop_
_entity_poly.entity_id
_entity_poly.type
_entity_poly.pdbx_seq_one_letter_code
_entity_poly.pdbx_strand_id
1 'polypeptide(L)'
;MEDLTAPKSARTSDCTSEAILIRYKQRAEASAERAQTLNHQVELHVETTNVSDVDESFFKNRWDVVVAANLKPKEIFKVNLICRKLRIKFFATNVFGMFGYFFSDLLDKHVFRKPVRGIYSPYGGKDENMVIRTERFVPFDVVFNHKFDKVYDFFYSSPWYFVMRGLLRFVDKRGCIPTRDMEDFETVRLLVNDEVESAYRRDDNKVPVSYIQLSLGPSIPVICQMVGSMLLKEIIKAATHVDEPYNNIYLFNPVINKSEVAKITGL
;
A
#
# COMPACT_ATOMS: atom_id res chain seq x y z
N MET A 1 -54.04 -16.80 -5.49
CA MET A 1 -54.00 -15.38 -5.14
C MET A 1 -53.54 -15.32 -3.70
N GLU A 2 -52.22 -15.30 -3.52
CA GLU A 2 -51.59 -15.09 -2.22
C GLU A 2 -50.50 -14.04 -2.41
N ASP A 3 -50.37 -13.24 -1.37
CA ASP A 3 -50.04 -11.83 -1.39
C ASP A 3 -48.53 -11.58 -1.54
N LEU A 4 -48.19 -10.70 -2.47
CA LEU A 4 -46.85 -10.18 -2.73
C LEU A 4 -46.64 -8.95 -1.86
N THR A 5 -46.04 -9.07 -0.67
CA THR A 5 -45.26 -7.99 -0.05
C THR A 5 -44.45 -8.49 1.15
N ALA A 6 -43.18 -8.87 0.93
CA ALA A 6 -42.17 -8.92 1.98
C ALA A 6 -41.41 -7.57 2.05
N PRO A 7 -41.15 -7.01 3.24
CA PRO A 7 -40.53 -5.69 3.40
C PRO A 7 -39.04 -5.67 3.00
N LYS A 8 -38.62 -4.55 2.38
CA LYS A 8 -37.25 -4.24 1.92
C LYS A 8 -36.26 -3.96 3.07
N SER A 9 -36.11 -4.87 4.03
CA SER A 9 -35.09 -4.75 5.10
C SER A 9 -34.42 -6.10 5.37
N ALA A 10 -33.77 -6.64 4.34
CA ALA A 10 -32.87 -7.79 4.44
C ALA A 10 -31.84 -7.69 3.32
N ARG A 11 -30.90 -6.75 3.44
CA ARG A 11 -29.76 -6.63 2.50
C ARG A 11 -28.43 -6.43 3.23
N THR A 12 -28.33 -6.99 4.43
CA THR A 12 -27.10 -6.98 5.25
C THR A 12 -26.92 -8.32 5.95
N SER A 13 -26.91 -9.41 5.19
CA SER A 13 -26.42 -10.72 5.64
C SER A 13 -26.42 -11.64 4.44
N ASP A 14 -25.25 -11.88 3.87
CA ASP A 14 -24.78 -13.23 3.54
C ASP A 14 -23.62 -13.17 2.55
N CYS A 15 -22.43 -13.51 3.04
CA CYS A 15 -21.41 -14.10 2.20
C CYS A 15 -20.47 -14.97 3.04
N THR A 16 -20.68 -16.27 2.93
CA THR A 16 -19.82 -17.41 3.30
C THR A 16 -19.75 -17.85 4.77
N SER A 17 -20.44 -18.96 5.01
CA SER A 17 -20.47 -19.84 6.17
C SER A 17 -19.10 -20.51 6.39
N GLU A 18 -18.79 -20.83 7.65
CA GLU A 18 -17.50 -21.30 8.24
C GLU A 18 -16.43 -20.23 8.57
N ALA A 19 -16.31 -19.12 7.84
CA ALA A 19 -15.38 -18.03 8.22
C ALA A 19 -15.89 -17.15 9.39
N ILE A 20 -17.15 -17.32 9.79
CA ILE A 20 -17.84 -16.44 10.74
C ILE A 20 -17.51 -16.78 12.20
N LEU A 21 -17.14 -18.01 12.54
CA LEU A 21 -16.83 -18.35 13.94
C LEU A 21 -15.47 -17.79 14.42
N ILE A 22 -14.55 -17.54 13.49
CA ILE A 22 -13.28 -16.82 13.77
C ILE A 22 -13.54 -15.31 13.96
N ARG A 23 -14.71 -14.77 13.57
CA ARG A 23 -14.99 -13.32 13.65
C ARG A 23 -15.14 -12.75 15.06
N TYR A 24 -15.19 -13.56 16.12
CA TYR A 24 -15.26 -13.03 17.49
C TYR A 24 -13.92 -13.03 18.25
N LYS A 25 -12.85 -13.61 17.68
CA LYS A 25 -11.49 -13.34 18.17
C LYS A 25 -10.88 -12.24 17.31
N GLN A 26 -10.37 -11.19 17.93
CA GLN A 26 -9.78 -10.09 17.18
C GLN A 26 -8.63 -10.63 16.31
N ARG A 27 -8.56 -10.21 15.02
CA ARG A 27 -7.65 -10.82 14.02
C ARG A 27 -6.21 -10.93 14.50
N ALA A 28 -5.76 -9.96 15.30
CA ALA A 28 -4.44 -9.93 15.91
C ALA A 28 -4.25 -11.08 16.93
N GLU A 29 -5.16 -11.23 17.88
CA GLU A 29 -5.13 -12.29 18.89
C GLU A 29 -5.29 -13.70 18.29
N ALA A 30 -6.05 -13.81 17.20
CA ALA A 30 -6.20 -15.08 16.48
C ALA A 30 -4.92 -15.50 15.76
N SER A 31 -4.08 -14.55 15.37
CA SER A 31 -2.84 -14.80 14.63
C SER A 31 -1.61 -14.91 15.52
N ALA A 32 -1.69 -14.42 16.76
CA ALA A 32 -0.55 -14.22 17.66
C ALA A 32 0.25 -15.51 17.93
N GLU A 33 -0.44 -16.59 18.31
CA GLU A 33 0.21 -17.86 18.64
C GLU A 33 1.01 -18.41 17.45
N ARG A 34 0.39 -18.46 16.26
CA ARG A 34 1.04 -18.93 15.03
C ARG A 34 2.17 -18.00 14.56
N ALA A 35 2.06 -16.70 14.83
CA ALA A 35 3.13 -15.75 14.49
C ALA A 35 4.35 -15.96 15.41
N GLN A 36 4.13 -16.17 16.71
CA GLN A 36 5.21 -16.38 17.68
C GLN A 36 6.00 -17.67 17.42
N THR A 37 5.36 -18.73 16.92
CA THR A 37 6.03 -20.00 16.60
C THR A 37 6.97 -19.91 15.41
N LEU A 38 6.86 -18.88 14.55
CA LEU A 38 7.79 -18.67 13.45
C LEU A 38 9.20 -18.29 13.95
N ASN A 39 9.28 -17.57 15.06
CA ASN A 39 10.53 -17.23 15.71
C ASN A 39 10.33 -16.85 17.19
N HIS A 40 10.70 -17.75 18.10
CA HIS A 40 10.59 -17.54 19.55
C HIS A 40 11.54 -16.46 20.11
N GLN A 41 12.52 -15.99 19.34
CA GLN A 41 13.45 -14.93 19.76
C GLN A 41 12.88 -13.52 19.52
N VAL A 42 11.77 -13.40 18.79
CA VAL A 42 11.09 -12.13 18.55
C VAL A 42 10.00 -11.96 19.59
N GLU A 43 10.05 -10.86 20.34
CA GLU A 43 8.98 -10.47 21.25
C GLU A 43 7.77 -9.99 20.44
N LEU A 44 6.64 -10.68 20.57
CA LEU A 44 5.39 -10.34 19.89
C LEU A 44 4.42 -9.65 20.85
N HIS A 45 4.01 -8.44 20.49
CA HIS A 45 2.95 -7.71 21.18
C HIS A 45 1.67 -7.69 20.33
N VAL A 46 0.53 -7.88 20.98
CA VAL A 46 -0.79 -7.82 20.35
C VAL A 46 -1.51 -6.57 20.83
N GLU A 47 -1.87 -5.71 19.89
CA GLU A 47 -2.62 -4.48 20.15
C GLU A 47 -3.99 -4.57 19.49
N THR A 48 -5.02 -4.23 20.26
CA THR A 48 -6.43 -4.34 19.85
C THR A 48 -7.11 -2.99 19.70
N THR A 49 -6.42 -1.90 20.03
CA THR A 49 -6.92 -0.54 19.87
C THR A 49 -7.18 -0.21 18.40
N ASN A 50 -8.30 0.46 18.13
CA ASN A 50 -8.60 0.94 16.79
C ASN A 50 -7.60 2.05 16.39
N VAL A 51 -7.08 1.99 15.17
CA VAL A 51 -6.12 2.99 14.66
C VAL A 51 -6.71 4.40 14.58
N SER A 52 -8.03 4.53 14.48
CA SER A 52 -8.72 5.81 14.54
C SER A 52 -8.59 6.47 15.92
N ASP A 53 -8.38 5.68 16.98
CA ASP A 53 -8.31 6.15 18.37
C ASP A 53 -6.88 6.36 18.87
N VAL A 54 -5.87 5.83 18.17
CA VAL A 54 -4.47 6.02 18.59
C VAL A 54 -3.96 7.42 18.27
N ASP A 55 -3.08 7.94 19.12
CA ASP A 55 -2.41 9.24 18.94
C ASP A 55 -0.88 9.08 18.98
N GLU A 56 -0.16 10.20 19.04
CA GLU A 56 1.31 10.20 19.09
C GLU A 56 1.87 9.40 20.27
N SER A 57 1.18 9.37 21.41
CA SER A 57 1.65 8.66 22.60
C SER A 57 1.74 7.15 22.38
N PHE A 58 0.86 6.60 21.54
CA PHE A 58 0.86 5.19 21.18
C PHE A 58 2.13 4.75 20.44
N PHE A 59 2.74 5.64 19.65
CA PHE A 59 3.90 5.30 18.81
C PHE A 59 5.24 5.72 19.45
N LYS A 60 5.21 6.72 20.33
CA LYS A 60 6.40 7.35 20.90
C LYS A 60 7.30 6.31 21.61
N ASN A 61 8.56 6.25 21.18
CA ASN A 61 9.60 5.37 21.73
C ASN A 61 9.29 3.87 21.68
N ARG A 62 8.39 3.43 20.80
CA ARG A 62 7.99 2.00 20.70
C ARG A 62 8.42 1.33 19.40
N TRP A 63 8.50 2.07 18.30
CA TRP A 63 8.68 1.49 16.97
C TRP A 63 9.65 2.31 16.11
N ASP A 64 10.55 1.63 15.40
CA ASP A 64 11.42 2.24 14.38
C ASP A 64 10.77 2.28 12.99
N VAL A 65 9.87 1.32 12.73
CA VAL A 65 9.15 1.13 11.47
C VAL A 65 7.68 0.83 11.75
N VAL A 66 6.78 1.49 11.04
CA VAL A 66 5.33 1.23 11.08
C VAL A 66 4.84 0.84 9.69
N VAL A 67 4.02 -0.20 9.63
CA VAL A 67 3.38 -0.68 8.39
C VAL A 67 1.86 -0.61 8.53
N ALA A 68 1.23 0.26 7.76
CA ALA A 68 -0.21 0.40 7.67
C ALA A 68 -0.78 -0.51 6.57
N ALA A 69 -1.39 -1.63 6.95
CA ALA A 69 -2.04 -2.54 6.01
C ALA A 69 -3.57 -2.38 6.06
N ASN A 70 -4.22 -2.32 4.89
CA ASN A 70 -5.68 -2.28 4.74
C ASN A 70 -6.37 -1.12 5.49
N LEU A 71 -5.68 0.01 5.67
CA LEU A 71 -6.24 1.21 6.29
C LEU A 71 -6.89 2.14 5.26
N LYS A 72 -7.84 2.97 5.71
CA LYS A 72 -8.43 4.02 4.87
C LYS A 72 -7.43 5.15 4.65
N PRO A 73 -7.50 5.88 3.52
CA PRO A 73 -6.54 6.96 3.24
C PRO A 73 -6.41 8.00 4.35
N LYS A 74 -7.51 8.40 5.01
CA LYS A 74 -7.48 9.31 6.17
C LYS A 74 -6.66 8.76 7.35
N GLU A 75 -6.75 7.46 7.61
CA GLU A 75 -5.98 6.80 8.68
C GLU A 75 -4.51 6.68 8.28
N ILE A 76 -4.23 6.33 7.02
CA ILE A 76 -2.86 6.30 6.48
C ILE A 76 -2.21 7.69 6.62
N PHE A 77 -2.92 8.75 6.24
CA PHE A 77 -2.47 10.13 6.37
C PHE A 77 -2.17 10.49 7.83
N LYS A 78 -3.11 10.22 8.75
CA LYS A 78 -2.95 10.48 10.19
C LYS A 78 -1.70 9.77 10.74
N VAL A 79 -1.58 8.47 10.50
CA VAL A 79 -0.46 7.67 11.03
C VAL A 79 0.87 8.08 10.38
N ASN A 80 0.89 8.35 9.07
CA ASN A 80 2.11 8.79 8.38
C ASN A 80 2.63 10.12 8.94
N LEU A 81 1.75 11.09 9.22
CA LEU A 81 2.14 12.36 9.83
C LEU A 81 2.69 12.18 11.25
N ILE A 82 2.04 11.35 12.07
CA ILE A 82 2.54 11.00 13.41
C ILE A 82 3.92 10.36 13.31
N CYS A 83 4.10 9.40 12.40
CA CYS A 83 5.39 8.73 12.18
C CYS A 83 6.48 9.74 11.79
N ARG A 84 6.19 10.66 10.86
CA ARG A 84 7.14 11.73 10.49
C ARG A 84 7.53 12.59 11.68
N LYS A 85 6.56 13.03 12.48
CA LYS A 85 6.81 13.85 13.68
C LYS A 85 7.72 13.13 14.68
N LEU A 86 7.53 11.82 14.83
CA LEU A 86 8.31 10.98 15.75
C LEU A 86 9.58 10.37 15.12
N ARG A 87 9.88 10.69 13.86
CA ARG A 87 11.02 10.14 13.10
C ARG A 87 10.98 8.61 12.94
N ILE A 88 9.79 8.07 12.78
CA ILE A 88 9.52 6.64 12.52
C ILE A 88 9.39 6.42 11.01
N LYS A 89 10.06 5.41 10.47
CA LYS A 89 9.95 5.03 9.05
C LYS A 89 8.56 4.43 8.81
N PHE A 90 7.92 4.76 7.70
CA PHE A 90 6.53 4.39 7.47
C PHE A 90 6.35 3.67 6.14
N PHE A 91 5.47 2.68 6.14
CA PHE A 91 4.98 2.01 4.93
C PHE A 91 3.47 1.92 4.98
N ALA A 92 2.82 1.94 3.82
CA ALA A 92 1.40 1.62 3.69
C ALA A 92 1.17 0.63 2.54
N THR A 93 0.24 -0.29 2.68
CA THR A 93 -0.01 -1.32 1.66
C THR A 93 -1.48 -1.74 1.61
N ASN A 94 -1.93 -2.09 0.40
CA ASN A 94 -3.19 -2.76 0.19
C ASN A 94 -3.15 -3.64 -1.07
N VAL A 95 -4.06 -4.62 -1.15
CA VAL A 95 -4.26 -5.51 -2.29
C VAL A 95 -5.74 -5.48 -2.68
N PHE A 96 -6.01 -5.14 -3.93
CA PHE A 96 -7.35 -5.05 -4.52
C PHE A 96 -7.45 -6.05 -5.67
N GLY A 97 -8.25 -7.11 -5.52
CA GLY A 97 -8.30 -8.18 -6.51
C GLY A 97 -6.92 -8.74 -6.85
N MET A 98 -6.53 -8.64 -8.13
CA MET A 98 -5.22 -9.05 -8.66
C MET A 98 -4.13 -7.96 -8.58
N PHE A 99 -4.50 -6.74 -8.21
CA PHE A 99 -3.59 -5.61 -8.10
C PHE A 99 -3.13 -5.41 -6.64
N GLY A 100 -1.91 -4.92 -6.45
CA GLY A 100 -1.45 -4.53 -5.12
C GLY A 100 -0.30 -3.54 -5.18
N TYR A 101 -0.17 -2.78 -4.10
CA TYR A 101 0.82 -1.71 -3.99
C TYR A 101 1.39 -1.63 -2.58
N PHE A 102 2.54 -0.97 -2.47
CA PHE A 102 2.93 -0.36 -1.21
C PHE A 102 3.58 1.00 -1.44
N PHE A 103 3.43 1.85 -0.44
CA PHE A 103 4.07 3.15 -0.31
C PHE A 103 5.15 3.08 0.78
N SER A 104 6.23 3.83 0.58
CA SER A 104 7.33 4.00 1.53
C SER A 104 7.57 5.47 1.84
N ASP A 105 7.80 5.76 3.11
CA ASP A 105 8.22 7.07 3.61
C ASP A 105 9.32 6.90 4.65
N LEU A 106 10.57 7.02 4.19
CA LEU A 106 11.76 6.90 5.03
C LEU A 106 12.26 8.27 5.52
N LEU A 107 11.36 9.26 5.61
CA LEU A 107 11.60 10.62 6.09
C LEU A 107 12.43 11.47 5.10
N ASP A 108 12.73 12.71 5.50
CA ASP A 108 13.39 13.69 4.62
C ASP A 108 14.86 13.39 4.34
N LYS A 109 15.50 12.56 5.17
CA LYS A 109 16.92 12.23 5.06
C LYS A 109 17.16 10.76 5.45
N HIS A 110 16.94 9.86 4.50
CA HIS A 110 17.31 8.45 4.66
C HIS A 110 18.71 8.21 4.10
N VAL A 111 19.65 7.81 4.96
CA VAL A 111 21.03 7.47 4.57
C VAL A 111 21.14 5.96 4.42
N PHE A 112 21.74 5.49 3.34
CA PHE A 112 22.00 4.06 3.12
C PHE A 112 23.30 3.85 2.37
N ARG A 113 23.84 2.63 2.45
CA ARG A 113 25.01 2.20 1.68
C ARG A 113 24.60 1.21 0.59
N LYS A 114 25.14 1.36 -0.62
CA LYS A 114 24.94 0.41 -1.72
C LYS A 114 26.25 0.09 -2.44
N PRO A 115 26.39 -1.08 -3.07
CA PRO A 115 27.62 -1.42 -3.77
C PRO A 115 27.84 -0.52 -4.99
N VAL A 116 29.10 -0.18 -5.27
CA VAL A 116 29.50 0.53 -6.49
C VAL A 116 29.43 -0.44 -7.67
N ARG A 117 28.50 -0.22 -8.60
CA ARG A 117 28.44 -1.00 -9.84
C ARG A 117 29.69 -0.76 -10.69
N GLY A 118 30.37 -1.83 -11.10
CA GLY A 118 31.48 -1.78 -12.08
C GLY A 118 32.90 -1.82 -11.51
N ILE A 119 33.10 -2.00 -10.19
CA ILE A 119 34.42 -2.22 -9.61
C ILE A 119 34.49 -3.66 -9.07
N TYR A 120 35.04 -4.57 -9.88
CA TYR A 120 35.45 -5.88 -9.39
C TYR A 120 36.77 -5.73 -8.64
N SER A 121 36.81 -6.13 -7.38
CA SER A 121 38.08 -6.24 -6.65
C SER A 121 38.92 -7.35 -7.28
N PRO A 122 40.15 -7.07 -7.78
CA PRO A 122 41.02 -8.10 -8.35
C PRO A 122 41.55 -9.09 -7.30
N TYR A 123 41.31 -8.86 -6.00
CA TYR A 123 41.83 -9.66 -4.91
C TYR A 123 40.77 -10.44 -4.10
N GLY A 124 39.55 -10.60 -4.61
CA GLY A 124 38.57 -11.54 -4.03
C GLY A 124 38.11 -11.24 -2.60
N GLY A 125 38.33 -10.02 -2.10
CA GLY A 125 37.79 -9.55 -0.83
C GLY A 125 36.31 -9.16 -0.97
N LYS A 126 35.46 -9.73 -0.10
CA LYS A 126 33.99 -9.53 -0.04
C LYS A 126 33.55 -8.14 0.45
N ASP A 127 34.47 -7.21 0.67
CA ASP A 127 34.12 -5.80 0.83
C ASP A 127 33.94 -5.21 -0.57
N GLU A 128 32.77 -5.47 -1.15
CA GLU A 128 32.29 -4.67 -2.28
C GLU A 128 32.42 -3.20 -1.88
N ASN A 129 33.10 -2.38 -2.68
CA ASN A 129 33.19 -0.95 -2.39
C ASN A 129 31.79 -0.39 -2.22
N MET A 130 31.40 -0.06 -0.98
CA MET A 130 30.10 0.49 -0.64
C MET A 130 30.15 2.01 -0.72
N VAL A 131 29.15 2.62 -1.37
CA VAL A 131 28.98 4.07 -1.39
C VAL A 131 27.81 4.49 -0.52
N ILE A 132 28.01 5.53 0.29
CA ILE A 132 26.95 6.15 1.07
C ILE A 132 26.14 7.08 0.17
N ARG A 133 24.82 6.95 0.24
CA ARG A 133 23.84 7.78 -0.45
C ARG A 133 22.82 8.30 0.56
N THR A 134 22.12 9.36 0.15
CA THR A 134 21.06 9.95 0.95
C THR A 134 19.89 10.26 0.02
N GLU A 135 18.70 9.82 0.39
CA GLU A 135 17.47 10.06 -0.36
C GLU A 135 16.44 10.75 0.53
N ARG A 136 15.59 11.54 -0.13
CA ARG A 136 14.45 12.22 0.49
C ARG A 136 13.16 11.52 0.06
N PHE A 137 12.30 11.25 1.03
CA PHE A 137 10.94 10.74 0.81
C PHE A 137 9.92 11.83 1.06
N VAL A 138 8.72 11.67 0.48
CA VAL A 138 7.59 12.59 0.66
C VAL A 138 6.47 11.91 1.45
N PRO A 139 5.66 12.68 2.20
CA PRO A 139 4.54 12.11 2.94
C PRO A 139 3.47 11.55 1.98
N PHE A 140 2.64 10.65 2.51
CA PHE A 140 1.56 9.99 1.77
C PHE A 140 0.64 10.98 1.06
N ASP A 141 0.39 12.13 1.68
CA ASP A 141 -0.45 13.18 1.11
C ASP A 141 0.03 13.68 -0.25
N VAL A 142 1.34 13.87 -0.40
CA VAL A 142 1.95 14.34 -1.65
C VAL A 142 1.74 13.32 -2.76
N VAL A 143 1.83 12.02 -2.43
CA VAL A 143 1.54 10.95 -3.39
C VAL A 143 0.05 10.87 -3.69
N PHE A 144 -0.80 10.89 -2.67
CA PHE A 144 -2.22 10.67 -2.83
C PHE A 144 -2.90 11.85 -3.57
N ASN A 145 -2.39 13.06 -3.37
CA ASN A 145 -2.88 14.30 -3.97
C ASN A 145 -1.92 14.87 -5.04
N HIS A 146 -1.04 14.04 -5.60
CA HIS A 146 -0.09 14.45 -6.64
C HIS A 146 -0.80 15.11 -7.82
N LYS A 147 -0.20 16.19 -8.33
CA LYS A 147 -0.70 16.96 -9.48
C LYS A 147 0.22 16.74 -10.68
N PHE A 148 -0.37 16.34 -11.79
CA PHE A 148 0.35 16.12 -13.04
C PHE A 148 0.40 17.39 -13.88
N ASP A 149 1.08 18.41 -13.35
CA ASP A 149 1.20 19.72 -14.00
C ASP A 149 2.19 19.69 -15.18
N LYS A 150 3.09 18.70 -15.20
CA LYS A 150 4.10 18.52 -16.25
C LYS A 150 3.71 17.38 -17.19
N VAL A 151 3.81 17.62 -18.49
CA VAL A 151 3.48 16.64 -19.53
C VAL A 151 4.23 15.32 -19.35
N TYR A 152 5.55 15.36 -19.09
CA TYR A 152 6.36 14.15 -18.92
C TYR A 152 6.01 13.35 -17.67
N ASP A 153 5.61 14.03 -16.60
CA ASP A 153 5.22 13.39 -15.33
C ASP A 153 3.99 12.49 -15.53
N PHE A 154 2.99 12.98 -16.27
CA PHE A 154 1.83 12.18 -16.68
C PHE A 154 2.22 11.02 -17.63
N PHE A 155 3.01 11.30 -18.68
CA PHE A 155 3.33 10.29 -19.69
C PHE A 155 4.13 9.11 -19.12
N TYR A 156 5.13 9.38 -18.27
CA TYR A 156 5.97 8.34 -17.69
C TYR A 156 5.39 7.68 -16.44
N SER A 157 4.34 8.26 -15.86
CA SER A 157 3.64 7.61 -14.74
C SER A 157 2.97 6.31 -15.17
N SER A 158 3.11 5.29 -14.34
CA SER A 158 2.45 4.00 -14.56
C SER A 158 0.93 4.16 -14.58
N PRO A 159 0.18 3.52 -15.51
CA PRO A 159 -1.28 3.45 -15.44
C PRO A 159 -1.79 2.89 -14.10
N TRP A 160 -1.04 1.98 -13.48
CA TRP A 160 -1.38 1.40 -12.19
C TRP A 160 -1.33 2.40 -11.03
N TYR A 161 -0.60 3.51 -11.20
CA TYR A 161 -0.60 4.59 -10.21
C TYR A 161 -1.96 5.32 -10.18
N PHE A 162 -2.58 5.55 -11.34
CA PHE A 162 -3.93 6.12 -11.43
C PHE A 162 -4.99 5.15 -10.89
N VAL A 163 -4.85 3.85 -11.21
CA VAL A 163 -5.71 2.79 -10.64
C VAL A 163 -5.62 2.76 -9.11
N MET A 164 -4.40 2.79 -8.56
CA MET A 164 -4.16 2.86 -7.13
C MET A 164 -4.86 4.06 -6.50
N ARG A 165 -4.71 5.27 -7.07
CA ARG A 165 -5.36 6.48 -6.56
C ARG A 165 -6.89 6.36 -6.62
N GLY A 166 -7.46 5.93 -7.75
CA GLY A 166 -8.91 5.75 -7.88
C GLY A 166 -9.49 4.74 -6.88
N LEU A 167 -8.81 3.62 -6.65
CA LEU A 167 -9.19 2.64 -5.63
C LEU A 167 -9.14 3.23 -4.21
N LEU A 168 -8.09 4.00 -3.90
CA LEU A 168 -7.99 4.67 -2.60
C LEU A 168 -9.07 5.74 -2.43
N ARG A 169 -9.41 6.51 -3.47
CA ARG A 169 -10.56 7.44 -3.45
C ARG A 169 -11.88 6.72 -3.21
N PHE A 170 -12.07 5.54 -3.80
CA PHE A 170 -13.23 4.72 -3.56
C PHE A 170 -13.33 4.32 -2.08
N VAL A 171 -12.23 3.82 -1.51
CA VAL A 171 -12.16 3.43 -0.09
C VAL A 171 -12.37 4.64 0.83
N ASP A 172 -11.87 5.81 0.49
CA ASP A 172 -12.09 7.02 1.28
C ASP A 172 -13.56 7.47 1.28
N LYS A 173 -14.25 7.32 0.14
CA LYS A 173 -15.68 7.67 -0.01
C LYS A 173 -16.61 6.64 0.61
N ARG A 174 -16.39 5.35 0.34
CA ARG A 174 -17.31 4.24 0.71
C ARG A 174 -16.92 3.54 2.02
N GLY A 175 -15.66 3.67 2.45
CA GLY A 175 -15.15 3.02 3.67
C GLY A 175 -14.90 1.52 3.54
N CYS A 176 -15.07 0.94 2.36
CA CYS A 176 -14.86 -0.47 2.03
C CYS A 176 -14.08 -0.62 0.71
N ILE A 177 -13.59 -1.82 0.44
CA ILE A 177 -12.99 -2.17 -0.86
C ILE A 177 -14.09 -2.41 -1.89
N PRO A 178 -13.84 -2.13 -3.19
CA PRO A 178 -14.84 -2.33 -4.22
C PRO A 178 -15.09 -3.82 -4.51
N THR A 179 -16.35 -4.19 -4.71
CA THR A 179 -16.77 -5.52 -5.16
C THR A 179 -16.63 -5.67 -6.67
N ARG A 180 -17.00 -6.85 -7.22
CA ARG A 180 -17.04 -7.11 -8.67
C ARG A 180 -18.35 -6.67 -9.31
N ASP A 181 -19.24 -6.02 -8.57
CA ASP A 181 -20.53 -5.59 -9.06
C ASP A 181 -20.38 -4.38 -9.99
N MET A 182 -21.35 -4.22 -10.90
CA MET A 182 -21.30 -3.17 -11.91
C MET A 182 -21.33 -1.74 -11.32
N GLU A 183 -22.01 -1.54 -10.18
CA GLU A 183 -22.04 -0.22 -9.52
C GLU A 183 -20.65 0.19 -9.02
N ASP A 184 -19.96 -0.74 -8.35
CA ASP A 184 -18.61 -0.50 -7.81
C ASP A 184 -17.59 -0.37 -8.95
N PHE A 185 -17.67 -1.22 -9.97
CA PHE A 185 -16.86 -1.10 -11.18
C PHE A 185 -16.99 0.30 -11.78
N GLU A 186 -18.21 0.79 -11.95
CA GLU A 186 -18.43 2.07 -12.62
C GLU A 186 -18.04 3.26 -11.74
N THR A 187 -18.23 3.15 -10.43
CA THR A 187 -17.71 4.14 -9.47
C THR A 187 -16.19 4.23 -9.53
N VAL A 188 -15.48 3.08 -9.52
CA VAL A 188 -14.01 3.06 -9.61
C VAL A 188 -13.56 3.58 -10.97
N ARG A 189 -14.24 3.22 -12.07
CA ARG A 189 -13.93 3.72 -13.41
C ARG A 189 -14.00 5.24 -13.48
N LEU A 190 -15.07 5.84 -12.96
CA LEU A 190 -15.21 7.29 -12.90
C LEU A 190 -14.10 7.94 -12.06
N LEU A 191 -13.81 7.39 -10.88
CA LEU A 191 -12.74 7.91 -10.02
C LEU A 191 -11.36 7.82 -10.67
N VAL A 192 -11.05 6.74 -11.37
CA VAL A 192 -9.78 6.60 -12.11
C VAL A 192 -9.72 7.58 -13.28
N ASN A 193 -10.83 7.75 -14.00
CA ASN A 193 -10.91 8.72 -15.09
C ASN A 193 -10.72 10.15 -14.58
N ASP A 194 -11.34 10.54 -13.45
CA ASP A 194 -11.14 11.84 -12.82
C ASP A 194 -9.64 12.09 -12.51
N GLU A 195 -8.93 11.07 -12.02
CA GLU A 195 -7.49 11.16 -11.75
C GLU A 195 -6.66 11.39 -13.03
N VAL A 196 -7.05 10.78 -14.15
CA VAL A 196 -6.43 11.00 -15.47
C VAL A 196 -6.79 12.37 -16.05
N GLU A 197 -8.06 12.77 -15.97
CA GLU A 197 -8.58 14.04 -16.49
C GLU A 197 -8.00 15.27 -15.78
N SER A 198 -7.62 15.10 -14.51
CA SER A 198 -6.96 16.14 -13.72
C SER A 198 -5.55 16.50 -14.21
N ALA A 199 -4.95 15.69 -15.09
CA ALA A 199 -3.62 15.95 -15.64
C ALA A 199 -3.62 17.04 -16.72
N TYR A 200 -2.52 17.79 -16.81
CA TYR A 200 -2.38 18.89 -17.76
C TYR A 200 -2.61 18.47 -19.23
N ARG A 201 -2.16 17.27 -19.61
CA ARG A 201 -2.41 16.69 -20.94
C ARG A 201 -3.16 15.37 -20.80
N ARG A 202 -4.38 15.35 -21.35
CA ARG A 202 -5.30 14.21 -21.27
C ARG A 202 -4.95 13.11 -22.25
N ASP A 203 -5.14 11.88 -21.81
CA ASP A 203 -5.17 10.68 -22.62
C ASP A 203 -6.17 9.70 -21.99
N ASP A 204 -7.38 9.64 -22.53
CA ASP A 204 -8.46 8.79 -22.02
C ASP A 204 -8.13 7.29 -22.13
N ASN A 205 -7.10 6.93 -22.91
CA ASN A 205 -6.61 5.55 -23.04
C ASN A 205 -5.44 5.24 -22.09
N LYS A 206 -5.04 6.19 -21.22
CA LYS A 206 -3.93 6.00 -20.29
C LYS A 206 -4.11 4.77 -19.41
N VAL A 207 -5.34 4.50 -18.98
CA VAL A 207 -5.68 3.35 -18.13
C VAL A 207 -6.63 2.42 -18.87
N PRO A 208 -6.17 1.22 -19.28
CA PRO A 208 -7.05 0.22 -19.85
C PRO A 208 -8.15 -0.22 -18.87
N VAL A 209 -9.38 -0.38 -19.36
CA VAL A 209 -10.53 -0.83 -18.54
C VAL A 209 -10.25 -2.16 -17.83
N SER A 210 -9.48 -3.05 -18.46
CA SER A 210 -9.07 -4.33 -17.87
C SER A 210 -8.29 -4.17 -16.57
N TYR A 211 -7.54 -3.08 -16.40
CA TYR A 211 -6.76 -2.85 -15.16
C TYR A 211 -7.69 -2.58 -13.98
N ILE A 212 -8.78 -1.84 -14.23
CA ILE A 212 -9.82 -1.59 -13.22
C ILE A 212 -10.50 -2.91 -12.88
N GLN A 213 -10.93 -3.69 -13.89
CA GLN A 213 -11.60 -4.98 -13.69
C GLN A 213 -10.75 -5.97 -12.87
N LEU A 214 -9.45 -6.05 -13.17
CA LEU A 214 -8.51 -6.90 -12.44
C LEU A 214 -8.34 -6.49 -10.97
N SER A 215 -8.62 -5.23 -10.65
CA SER A 215 -8.46 -4.68 -9.30
C SER A 215 -9.70 -4.87 -8.43
N LEU A 216 -10.81 -5.41 -8.96
CA LEU A 216 -12.06 -5.54 -8.20
C LEU A 216 -12.15 -6.84 -7.39
N GLY A 217 -12.82 -6.73 -6.24
CA GLY A 217 -13.09 -7.84 -5.34
C GLY A 217 -12.05 -8.03 -4.24
N PRO A 218 -12.15 -9.13 -3.48
CA PRO A 218 -11.30 -9.36 -2.32
C PRO A 218 -9.84 -9.57 -2.70
N SER A 219 -8.94 -9.25 -1.78
CA SER A 219 -7.51 -9.48 -1.94
C SER A 219 -7.21 -10.95 -2.22
N ILE A 220 -6.46 -11.23 -3.28
CA ILE A 220 -6.09 -12.60 -3.66
C ILE A 220 -4.83 -13.03 -2.88
N PRO A 221 -4.83 -14.19 -2.20
CA PRO A 221 -3.72 -14.62 -1.34
C PRO A 221 -2.35 -14.63 -2.02
N VAL A 222 -2.29 -15.08 -3.28
CA VAL A 222 -1.04 -15.10 -4.07
C VAL A 222 -0.49 -13.70 -4.28
N ILE A 223 -1.35 -12.71 -4.52
CA ILE A 223 -0.93 -11.32 -4.68
C ILE A 223 -0.50 -10.72 -3.34
N CYS A 224 -1.22 -11.03 -2.25
CA CYS A 224 -0.80 -10.66 -0.90
C CYS A 224 0.61 -11.18 -0.58
N GLN A 225 0.90 -12.43 -0.95
CA GLN A 225 2.23 -13.02 -0.76
C GLN A 225 3.29 -12.30 -1.60
N MET A 226 3.03 -12.04 -2.88
CA MET A 226 3.96 -11.34 -3.77
C MET A 226 4.27 -9.93 -3.26
N VAL A 227 3.24 -9.13 -2.98
CA VAL A 227 3.39 -7.76 -2.48
C VAL A 227 4.05 -7.75 -1.10
N GLY A 228 3.61 -8.62 -0.19
CA GLY A 228 4.17 -8.75 1.15
C GLY A 228 5.65 -9.15 1.15
N SER A 229 6.05 -10.05 0.25
CA SER A 229 7.45 -10.46 0.10
C SER A 229 8.35 -9.31 -0.36
N MET A 230 7.86 -8.45 -1.26
CA MET A 230 8.59 -7.29 -1.74
C MET A 230 8.62 -6.17 -0.68
N LEU A 231 7.51 -5.95 0.01
CA LEU A 231 7.44 -5.00 1.11
C LEU A 231 8.41 -5.36 2.24
N LEU A 232 8.50 -6.65 2.61
CA LEU A 232 9.43 -7.11 3.65
C LEU A 232 10.90 -6.81 3.29
N LYS A 233 11.28 -6.97 2.01
CA LYS A 233 12.62 -6.59 1.54
C LYS A 233 12.89 -5.11 1.76
N GLU A 234 11.93 -4.25 1.44
CA GLU A 234 12.08 -2.81 1.63
C GLU A 234 12.11 -2.40 3.12
N ILE A 235 11.37 -3.09 3.98
CA ILE A 235 11.45 -2.91 5.44
C ILE A 235 12.85 -3.26 5.95
N ILE A 236 13.42 -4.38 5.50
CA ILE A 236 14.78 -4.80 5.88
C ILE A 236 15.81 -3.77 5.41
N LYS A 237 15.73 -3.29 4.16
CA LYS A 237 16.63 -2.22 3.67
C LYS A 237 16.52 -0.96 4.51
N ALA A 238 15.30 -0.54 4.81
CA ALA A 238 15.03 0.64 5.63
C ALA A 238 15.57 0.48 7.07
N ALA A 239 15.48 -0.70 7.67
CA ALA A 239 16.00 -0.98 9.01
C ALA A 239 17.53 -1.11 9.05
N THR A 240 18.12 -1.77 8.06
CA THR A 240 19.57 -2.09 8.02
C THR A 240 20.41 -0.99 7.39
N HIS A 241 19.80 -0.02 6.70
CA HIS A 241 20.48 1.02 5.93
C HIS A 241 21.40 0.45 4.83
N VAL A 242 21.07 -0.74 4.32
CA VAL A 242 21.78 -1.44 3.24
C VAL A 242 20.88 -1.50 2.01
N ASP A 243 21.48 -1.26 0.85
CA ASP A 243 20.86 -1.16 -0.47
C ASP A 243 19.92 0.03 -0.65
N GLU A 244 19.62 0.28 -1.93
CA GLU A 244 18.72 1.35 -2.33
C GLU A 244 17.26 0.95 -2.11
N PRO A 245 16.51 1.70 -1.27
CA PRO A 245 15.09 1.48 -1.08
C PRO A 245 14.28 2.02 -2.27
N TYR A 246 13.13 1.41 -2.53
CA TYR A 246 12.16 1.95 -3.48
C TYR A 246 11.61 3.28 -2.97
N ASN A 247 11.76 4.32 -3.79
CA ASN A 247 11.29 5.67 -3.53
C ASN A 247 10.29 6.03 -4.63
N ASN A 248 8.97 6.06 -4.38
CA ASN A 248 8.30 5.74 -3.12
C ASN A 248 7.02 4.89 -3.26
N ILE A 249 6.63 4.51 -4.48
CA ILE A 249 5.47 3.64 -4.71
C ILE A 249 5.90 2.42 -5.50
N TYR A 250 5.66 1.25 -4.92
CA TYR A 250 5.72 -0.03 -5.62
C TYR A 250 4.32 -0.39 -6.14
N LEU A 251 4.25 -0.80 -7.40
CA LEU A 251 3.02 -1.21 -8.09
C LEU A 251 3.22 -2.59 -8.68
N PHE A 252 2.37 -3.55 -8.33
CA PHE A 252 2.37 -4.85 -8.98
C PHE A 252 1.45 -4.84 -10.21
N ASN A 253 1.98 -5.19 -11.37
CA ASN A 253 1.23 -5.28 -12.62
C ASN A 253 0.83 -6.74 -12.90
N PRO A 254 -0.44 -7.13 -12.64
CA PRO A 254 -0.90 -8.50 -12.85
C PRO A 254 -0.98 -8.94 -14.31
N VAL A 255 -1.00 -8.01 -15.28
CA VAL A 255 -1.16 -8.36 -16.71
C VAL A 255 0.13 -8.97 -17.26
N ILE A 256 1.28 -8.42 -16.89
CA ILE A 256 2.59 -8.88 -17.36
C ILE A 256 3.39 -9.58 -16.26
N ASN A 257 2.82 -9.71 -15.06
CA ASN A 257 3.46 -10.29 -13.88
C ASN A 257 4.82 -9.65 -13.55
N LYS A 258 4.87 -8.31 -13.58
CA LYS A 258 6.07 -7.52 -13.24
C LYS A 258 5.72 -6.45 -12.21
N SER A 259 6.74 -5.96 -11.54
CA SER A 259 6.64 -4.80 -10.67
C SER A 259 7.15 -3.54 -11.35
N GLU A 260 6.53 -2.42 -10.99
CA GLU A 260 6.90 -1.08 -11.41
C GLU A 260 7.14 -0.25 -10.14
N VAL A 261 8.08 0.69 -10.21
CA VAL A 261 8.34 1.63 -9.11
C VAL A 261 8.09 3.04 -9.64
N ALA A 262 7.11 3.72 -9.06
CA ALA A 262 6.84 5.13 -9.32
C ALA A 262 7.50 5.99 -8.24
N LYS A 263 8.33 6.94 -8.68
CA LYS A 263 8.95 7.95 -7.80
C LYS A 263 8.16 9.25 -7.88
N ILE A 264 7.42 9.56 -6.82
CA ILE A 264 6.70 10.83 -6.72
C ILE A 264 7.51 11.77 -5.84
N THR A 265 7.84 12.93 -6.39
CA THR A 265 8.59 13.98 -5.69
C THR A 265 7.67 15.15 -5.37
N GLY A 266 7.82 15.73 -4.18
CA GLY A 266 7.16 16.97 -3.82
C GLY A 266 7.81 18.10 -4.61
N LEU A 267 6.98 18.97 -5.20
CA LEU A 267 7.41 20.21 -5.84
C LEU A 267 8.19 21.09 -4.86
#